data_AF-A0A960MZN6-F1
#
_entry.id   AF-A0A960MZN6-F1
#
_cell.length_a   1.000
_cell.length_b   1.000
_cell.length_c   1.000
_cell.angle_alpha   90.00
_cell.angle_beta   90.00
_cell.angle_gamma   90.00
#
_symmetry.space_group_name_H-M   'P 1'
#
loop_
_entity.id
_entity.type
_entity.pdbx_description
1 polymer ?
#
loop_
_entity_poly.entity_id
_entity_poly.type
_entity_poly.pdbx_seq_one_letter_code
_entity_poly.pdbx_strand_id
1 'polypeptide(L)'
;EQGKLTADVPKAATGFVINTPRVNVVDIGTRFGVSVEENGDSEVHVMQGVVEVSRLTGNAVPVLLQEGVAVRADDRTRSELQFIEYAGDRFALRVAREAKPAAVSRFLHYGFNESGGPEIEDEGRGFEGGAFDASLFTSPDSQARPKRSVGRQGGGLSFSKGERFDSPRLSGVQSGESMSMAFWVRLPPRLEETNSAPLARLMGNRQKSNSAPQVGGAGSDPLWLVTWNQDPIKGKSGALKVGSGDAYAIGSTDLQDGRWHHLAFRFVGGSGEGDLATHLHLYVDGKLESISGYRSGVVQSGEVERIQVGGEGGEGQWFEGTIDEVFYFPEAVGPVVFQRLANGDSWP
;
A
#
# COMPACT_ATOMS: atom_id res chain seq x y z
N GLU A 1 22.90 29.20 -7.10
CA GLU A 1 23.06 28.01 -7.96
C GLU A 1 21.72 27.30 -7.97
N GLN A 2 21.15 26.99 -9.14
CA GLN A 2 19.84 26.35 -9.25
C GLN A 2 19.90 25.18 -10.23
N GLY A 3 19.05 24.18 -10.02
CA GLY A 3 19.00 23.02 -10.92
C GLY A 3 18.26 21.83 -10.32
N LYS A 4 18.16 20.77 -11.12
CA LYS A 4 17.64 19.47 -10.72
C LYS A 4 18.67 18.40 -11.01
N LEU A 5 18.80 17.45 -10.12
CA LEU A 5 19.65 16.29 -10.27
C LEU A 5 18.84 15.04 -9.92
N THR A 6 19.07 13.98 -10.69
CA THR A 6 18.56 12.63 -10.40
C THR A 6 19.74 11.69 -10.29
N ALA A 7 19.80 10.90 -9.22
CA ALA A 7 20.83 9.89 -8.99
C ALA A 7 20.19 8.50 -9.06
N ASP A 8 20.85 7.57 -9.76
CA ASP A 8 20.56 6.14 -9.75
C ASP A 8 21.83 5.44 -9.27
N VAL A 9 21.87 5.06 -7.99
CA VAL A 9 23.08 4.58 -7.34
C VAL A 9 22.95 3.09 -7.08
N PRO A 10 23.77 2.24 -7.73
CA PRO A 10 23.74 0.81 -7.48
C PRO A 10 24.20 0.51 -6.05
N LYS A 11 23.72 -0.57 -5.45
CA LYS A 11 24.07 -0.98 -4.07
C LYS A 11 25.58 -0.99 -3.79
N ALA A 12 26.41 -1.33 -4.79
CA ALA A 12 27.87 -1.34 -4.67
C ALA A 12 28.51 0.05 -4.48
N ALA A 13 27.77 1.13 -4.72
CA ALA A 13 28.19 2.52 -4.60
C ALA A 13 27.50 3.26 -3.43
N THR A 14 27.03 2.50 -2.42
CA THR A 14 26.52 3.03 -1.15
C THR A 14 27.51 4.03 -0.53
N GLY A 15 27.02 5.19 -0.10
CA GLY A 15 27.81 6.30 0.43
C GLY A 15 28.06 7.44 -0.55
N PHE A 16 27.43 7.42 -1.74
CA PHE A 16 27.47 8.54 -2.68
C PHE A 16 26.81 9.79 -2.08
N VAL A 17 27.52 10.92 -2.06
CA VAL A 17 27.04 12.15 -1.39
C VAL A 17 26.80 13.26 -2.41
N ILE A 18 25.62 13.87 -2.35
CA ILE A 18 25.31 15.13 -3.03
C ILE A 18 25.21 16.25 -1.99
N ASN A 19 26.02 17.27 -2.18
CA ASN A 19 25.96 18.50 -1.40
C ASN A 19 25.21 19.55 -2.20
N THR A 20 24.14 20.09 -1.63
CA THR A 20 23.44 21.28 -2.13
C THR A 20 23.70 22.44 -1.18
N PRO A 21 23.32 23.70 -1.48
CA PRO A 21 23.54 24.81 -0.55
C PRO A 21 22.94 24.64 0.86
N ARG A 22 21.92 23.78 1.02
CA ARG A 22 21.23 23.58 2.31
C ARG A 22 21.25 22.17 2.87
N VAL A 23 21.43 21.15 2.04
CA VAL A 23 21.40 19.75 2.48
C VAL A 23 22.53 18.91 1.91
N ASN A 24 22.98 17.96 2.73
CA ASN A 24 23.77 16.81 2.31
C ASN A 24 22.85 15.62 2.16
N VAL A 25 23.00 14.91 1.05
CA VAL A 25 22.17 13.77 0.68
C VAL A 25 23.11 12.59 0.47
N VAL A 26 23.06 11.60 1.36
CA VAL A 26 23.89 10.39 1.32
C VAL A 26 23.06 9.22 0.85
N ASP A 27 23.45 8.66 -0.28
CA ASP A 27 22.84 7.48 -0.87
C ASP A 27 23.20 6.21 -0.11
N ILE A 28 22.22 5.32 0.09
CA ILE A 28 22.42 4.01 0.71
C ILE A 28 21.94 2.87 -0.24
N GLY A 29 22.06 3.10 -1.55
CA GLY A 29 21.64 2.19 -2.64
C GLY A 29 20.27 2.53 -3.20
N THR A 30 20.12 3.72 -3.80
CA THR A 30 18.80 4.36 -4.00
C THR A 30 18.71 5.16 -5.30
N ARG A 31 17.48 5.31 -5.82
CA ARG A 31 17.10 6.32 -6.80
C ARG A 31 16.42 7.51 -6.12
N PHE A 32 16.96 8.71 -6.25
CA PHE A 32 16.40 9.92 -5.63
C PHE A 32 16.62 11.18 -6.48
N GLY A 33 15.73 12.15 -6.29
CA GLY A 33 15.75 13.44 -6.97
C GLY A 33 16.07 14.56 -5.99
N VAL A 34 16.90 15.50 -6.42
CA VAL A 34 17.24 16.70 -5.66
C VAL A 34 16.99 17.93 -6.52
N SER A 35 16.24 18.91 -6.02
CA SER A 35 16.07 20.21 -6.68
C SER A 35 16.53 21.34 -5.78
N VAL A 36 17.18 22.33 -6.39
CA VAL A 36 17.60 23.57 -5.71
C VAL A 36 16.96 24.76 -6.43
N GLU A 37 16.17 25.55 -5.70
CA GLU A 37 15.55 26.79 -6.17
C GLU A 37 16.56 27.96 -6.18
N GLU A 38 16.21 29.09 -6.82
CA GLU A 38 17.11 30.26 -6.93
C GLU A 38 17.55 30.84 -5.56
N ASN A 39 16.69 30.74 -4.55
CA ASN A 39 16.95 31.15 -3.18
C ASN A 39 17.80 30.12 -2.38
N GLY A 40 18.21 29.04 -3.03
CA GLY A 40 18.98 27.94 -2.43
C GLY A 40 18.15 26.95 -1.62
N ASP A 41 16.82 27.08 -1.60
CA ASP A 41 15.95 26.06 -0.99
C ASP A 41 16.13 24.73 -1.72
N SER A 42 16.27 23.66 -0.94
CA SER A 42 16.54 22.33 -1.48
C SER A 42 15.39 21.40 -1.16
N GLU A 43 14.96 20.60 -2.15
CA GLU A 43 14.04 19.49 -1.94
C GLU A 43 14.73 18.17 -2.28
N VAL A 44 14.43 17.12 -1.51
CA VAL A 44 14.86 15.75 -1.76
C VAL A 44 13.64 14.85 -1.84
N HIS A 45 13.54 14.06 -2.91
CA HIS A 45 12.43 13.14 -3.18
C HIS A 45 12.99 11.74 -3.40
N VAL A 46 12.69 10.79 -2.51
CA VAL A 46 13.20 9.41 -2.61
C VAL A 46 12.27 8.57 -3.47
N MET A 47 12.77 8.13 -4.63
CA MET A 47 11.97 7.39 -5.63
C MET A 47 12.10 5.88 -5.49
N GLN A 48 13.22 5.37 -4.97
CA GLN A 48 13.43 3.95 -4.69
C GLN A 48 14.56 3.74 -3.68
N GLY A 49 14.31 3.09 -2.54
CA GLY A 49 15.35 2.80 -1.53
C GLY A 49 15.33 3.75 -0.33
N VAL A 50 16.50 3.99 0.28
CA VAL A 50 16.69 4.82 1.48
C VAL A 50 17.81 5.85 1.28
N VAL A 51 17.60 7.07 1.76
CA VAL A 51 18.57 8.18 1.69
C VAL A 51 18.73 8.81 3.06
N GLU A 52 19.94 9.14 3.47
CA GLU A 52 20.16 10.01 4.62
C GLU A 52 20.24 11.47 4.18
N VAL A 53 19.43 12.33 4.79
CA VAL A 53 19.42 13.78 4.51
C VAL A 53 19.75 14.55 5.78
N SER A 54 20.74 15.43 5.71
CA SER A 54 21.11 16.33 6.81
C SER A 54 21.22 17.76 6.33
N ARG A 55 20.95 18.73 7.21
CA ARG A 55 21.16 20.15 6.89
C ARG A 55 22.65 20.48 7.01
N LEU A 56 23.12 21.36 6.12
CA LEU A 56 24.49 21.88 6.18
C LEU A 56 24.73 22.88 7.32
N THR A 57 23.65 23.51 7.82
CA THR A 57 23.72 24.54 8.86
C THR A 57 22.82 24.16 10.03
N GLY A 58 23.31 24.38 11.26
CA GLY A 58 22.63 24.01 12.50
C GLY A 58 22.97 22.59 12.95
N ASN A 59 22.74 22.29 14.23
CA ASN A 59 22.91 20.94 14.80
C ASN A 59 21.74 20.02 14.39
N ALA A 60 21.46 19.92 13.09
CA ALA A 60 20.38 19.10 12.59
C ALA A 60 20.81 17.63 12.58
N VAL A 61 20.03 16.78 13.26
CA VAL A 61 20.22 15.33 13.22
C VAL A 61 19.90 14.82 11.81
N PRO A 62 20.75 13.98 11.19
CA PRO A 62 20.43 13.36 9.91
C PRO A 62 19.11 12.58 9.98
N VAL A 63 18.29 12.70 8.94
CA VAL A 63 17.00 12.02 8.81
C VAL A 63 17.11 10.98 7.70
N LEU A 64 16.74 9.74 8.00
CA LEU A 64 16.61 8.69 7.00
C LEU A 64 15.25 8.81 6.30
N LEU A 65 15.27 9.00 5.00
CA LEU A 65 14.11 9.07 4.13
C LEU A 65 13.95 7.76 3.38
N GLN A 66 12.77 7.15 3.51
CA GLN A 66 12.37 5.97 2.75
C GLN A 66 11.74 6.37 1.42
N GLU A 67 11.54 5.40 0.53
CA GLU A 67 10.85 5.60 -0.73
C GLU A 67 9.45 6.20 -0.54
N GLY A 68 9.11 7.17 -1.40
CA GLY A 68 7.84 7.89 -1.32
C GLY A 68 7.84 9.02 -0.28
N VAL A 69 8.96 9.24 0.42
CA VAL A 69 9.14 10.38 1.33
C VAL A 69 9.87 11.51 0.61
N ALA A 70 9.43 12.74 0.88
CA ALA A 70 10.09 13.94 0.42
C ALA A 70 10.23 14.98 1.54
N VAL A 71 11.32 15.75 1.48
CA VAL A 71 11.59 16.84 2.42
C VAL A 71 12.05 18.10 1.70
N ARG A 72 11.79 19.26 2.31
CA ARG A 72 12.29 20.57 1.92
C ARG A 72 13.14 21.17 3.04
N ALA A 73 14.24 21.79 2.66
CA ALA A 73 15.05 22.64 3.50
C ALA A 73 14.96 24.08 2.98
N ASP A 74 14.27 24.94 3.73
CA ASP A 74 14.15 26.37 3.42
C ASP A 74 15.09 27.24 4.27
N ASP A 75 15.09 28.55 4.04
CA ASP A 75 15.84 29.52 4.84
C ASP A 75 15.18 29.94 6.16
N ARG A 76 13.89 29.65 6.31
CA ARG A 76 13.02 30.13 7.39
C ARG A 76 13.16 29.27 8.64
N THR A 77 13.21 27.96 8.48
CA THR A 77 13.32 27.00 9.58
C THR A 77 14.76 26.53 9.72
N ARG A 78 15.65 27.36 10.28
CA ARG A 78 17.12 27.14 10.37
C ARG A 78 17.61 25.79 10.91
N SER A 79 16.74 24.94 11.44
CA SER A 79 17.10 23.73 12.18
C SER A 79 16.39 22.45 11.70
N GLU A 80 15.24 22.56 11.03
CA GLU A 80 14.38 21.39 10.75
C GLU A 80 14.17 21.21 9.25
N LEU A 81 14.10 19.95 8.81
CA LEU A 81 13.64 19.53 7.50
C LEU A 81 12.11 19.45 7.53
N GLN A 82 11.45 20.06 6.56
CA GLN A 82 9.99 20.02 6.45
C GLN A 82 9.59 18.85 5.55
N PHE A 83 8.73 17.96 6.01
CA PHE A 83 8.15 16.93 5.15
C PHE A 83 7.18 17.58 4.16
N ILE A 84 7.33 17.23 2.89
CA ILE A 84 6.49 17.74 1.80
C ILE A 84 5.84 16.57 1.05
N GLU A 85 4.86 16.90 0.22
CA GLU A 85 4.26 15.91 -0.67
C GLU A 85 5.29 15.38 -1.68
N TYR A 86 5.35 14.05 -1.82
CA TYR A 86 6.23 13.40 -2.77
C TYR A 86 5.84 13.76 -4.21
N ALA A 87 6.82 14.24 -4.98
CA ALA A 87 6.64 14.65 -6.37
C ALA A 87 7.79 14.14 -7.26
N GLY A 88 8.19 12.88 -7.06
CA GLY A 88 9.31 12.25 -7.76
C GLY A 88 9.20 12.24 -9.28
N ASP A 89 8.00 12.26 -9.84
CA ASP A 89 7.74 12.33 -11.30
C ASP A 89 8.45 13.52 -11.98
N ARG A 90 8.68 14.62 -11.26
CA ARG A 90 9.38 15.81 -11.76
C ARG A 90 10.87 15.59 -12.01
N PHE A 91 11.42 14.45 -11.56
CA PHE A 91 12.83 14.06 -11.63
C PHE A 91 13.10 12.92 -12.62
N ALA A 92 12.14 12.62 -13.52
CA ALA A 92 12.36 11.66 -14.60
C ALA A 92 13.60 12.05 -15.44
N LEU A 93 14.61 11.16 -15.48
CA LEU A 93 15.83 11.34 -16.27
C LEU A 93 15.49 11.48 -17.75
N ARG A 94 15.67 12.68 -18.32
CA ARG A 94 15.69 12.89 -19.78
C ARG A 94 17.08 12.58 -20.35
N VAL A 95 17.57 11.35 -20.18
CA VAL A 95 18.69 10.82 -20.99
C VAL A 95 18.44 9.33 -21.23
N ALA A 96 18.34 8.98 -22.53
CA ALA A 96 18.06 7.67 -23.13
C ALA A 96 16.63 7.12 -22.97
N ARG A 97 15.79 7.37 -24.00
CA ARG A 97 14.41 6.88 -24.23
C ARG A 97 13.49 6.98 -23.02
N GLU A 98 12.42 7.76 -23.13
CA GLU A 98 11.27 7.74 -22.21
C GLU A 98 10.99 6.33 -21.67
N ALA A 99 11.57 5.98 -20.52
CA ALA A 99 10.97 5.04 -19.63
C ALA A 99 9.78 5.81 -19.08
N LYS A 100 8.66 5.78 -19.82
CA LYS A 100 7.34 5.98 -19.20
C LYS A 100 7.40 5.25 -17.85
N PRO A 101 6.95 5.85 -16.73
CA PRO A 101 6.81 5.09 -15.48
C PRO A 101 6.18 3.77 -15.88
N ALA A 102 6.87 2.65 -15.61
CA ALA A 102 6.56 1.36 -16.22
C ALA A 102 5.04 1.21 -16.20
N ALA A 103 4.42 1.29 -17.37
CA ALA A 103 2.97 1.37 -17.42
C ALA A 103 2.48 0.12 -16.71
N VAL A 104 1.70 0.31 -15.64
CA VAL A 104 1.21 -0.83 -14.86
C VAL A 104 0.50 -1.75 -15.83
N SER A 105 1.16 -2.87 -16.09
CA SER A 105 0.87 -3.70 -17.26
C SER A 105 -0.20 -4.73 -16.95
N ARG A 106 -0.37 -5.02 -15.67
CA ARG A 106 -1.30 -6.02 -15.15
C ARG A 106 -1.92 -5.56 -13.84
N PHE A 107 -3.24 -5.48 -13.78
CA PHE A 107 -4.00 -5.20 -12.55
C PHE A 107 -5.45 -5.68 -12.68
N LEU A 108 -6.08 -5.93 -11.53
CA LEU A 108 -7.54 -6.13 -11.41
C LEU A 108 -8.15 -4.86 -10.83
N HIS A 109 -9.36 -4.52 -11.26
CA HIS A 109 -10.09 -3.37 -10.76
C HIS A 109 -11.59 -3.63 -10.71
N TYR A 110 -12.15 -3.57 -9.50
CA TYR A 110 -13.60 -3.63 -9.28
C TYR A 110 -14.08 -2.28 -8.76
N GLY A 111 -14.68 -1.47 -9.65
CA GLY A 111 -15.22 -0.14 -9.33
C GLY A 111 -16.66 -0.15 -8.77
N PHE A 112 -17.39 -1.26 -8.95
CA PHE A 112 -18.76 -1.42 -8.44
C PHE A 112 -19.79 -0.40 -8.98
N ASN A 113 -19.55 0.11 -10.19
CA ASN A 113 -20.34 1.17 -10.84
C ASN A 113 -21.59 0.65 -11.58
N GLU A 114 -21.84 -0.66 -11.59
CA GLU A 114 -22.95 -1.24 -12.33
C GLU A 114 -24.30 -0.83 -11.73
N SER A 115 -25.24 -0.48 -12.62
CA SER A 115 -26.57 0.02 -12.25
C SER A 115 -27.48 -1.01 -11.56
N GLY A 116 -27.14 -2.30 -11.61
CA GLY A 116 -27.95 -3.37 -11.04
C GLY A 116 -27.39 -4.76 -11.33
N GLY A 117 -28.16 -5.79 -10.96
CA GLY A 117 -27.76 -7.18 -11.17
C GLY A 117 -26.65 -7.66 -10.23
N PRO A 118 -26.36 -8.98 -10.27
CA PRO A 118 -25.34 -9.59 -9.42
C PRO A 118 -23.93 -9.48 -9.99
N GLU A 119 -23.78 -9.17 -11.27
CA GLU A 119 -22.49 -9.11 -11.96
C GLU A 119 -21.68 -7.88 -11.54
N ILE A 120 -20.38 -8.06 -11.37
CA ILE A 120 -19.40 -7.01 -11.10
C ILE A 120 -18.29 -7.16 -12.13
N GLU A 121 -18.07 -6.14 -12.94
CA GLU A 121 -17.08 -6.15 -14.02
C GLU A 121 -15.67 -5.95 -13.44
N ASP A 122 -14.70 -6.68 -14.00
CA ASP A 122 -13.28 -6.37 -13.82
C ASP A 122 -12.83 -5.40 -14.91
N GLU A 123 -12.63 -4.14 -14.53
CA GLU A 123 -12.12 -3.06 -15.40
C GLU A 123 -10.59 -3.13 -15.56
N GLY A 124 -9.96 -4.18 -15.02
CA GLY A 124 -8.54 -4.45 -15.08
C GLY A 124 -8.02 -4.89 -16.46
N ARG A 125 -6.71 -5.19 -16.51
CA ARG A 125 -6.06 -5.69 -17.73
C ARG A 125 -4.82 -6.52 -17.43
N GLY A 126 -4.33 -7.21 -18.46
CA GLY A 126 -3.00 -7.84 -18.46
C GLY A 126 -2.93 -9.22 -17.79
N PHE A 127 -4.03 -9.74 -17.27
CA PHE A 127 -4.11 -11.13 -16.81
C PHE A 127 -4.42 -12.08 -17.98
N GLU A 128 -3.78 -13.26 -17.98
CA GLU A 128 -4.15 -14.34 -18.89
C GLU A 128 -5.54 -14.85 -18.52
N GLY A 129 -6.48 -14.85 -19.48
CA GLY A 129 -7.87 -15.25 -19.26
C GLY A 129 -8.92 -14.17 -19.53
N GLY A 130 -8.51 -12.91 -19.70
CA GLY A 130 -9.43 -11.78 -19.93
C GLY A 130 -9.87 -11.12 -18.63
N ALA A 131 -11.03 -10.45 -18.66
CA ALA A 131 -11.63 -9.84 -17.47
C ALA A 131 -12.08 -10.90 -16.46
N PHE A 132 -11.84 -10.66 -15.17
CA PHE A 132 -12.23 -11.52 -14.06
C PHE A 132 -13.56 -11.06 -13.45
N ASP A 133 -14.63 -11.01 -14.26
CA ASP A 133 -15.95 -10.58 -13.81
C ASP A 133 -16.46 -11.47 -12.66
N ALA A 134 -16.92 -10.80 -11.60
CA ALA A 134 -17.33 -11.41 -10.34
C ALA A 134 -18.85 -11.40 -10.17
N SER A 135 -19.32 -12.06 -9.12
CA SER A 135 -20.71 -12.03 -8.68
C SER A 135 -20.80 -11.56 -7.24
N LEU A 136 -21.82 -10.76 -6.93
CA LEU A 136 -22.19 -10.40 -5.56
C LEU A 136 -22.58 -11.64 -4.73
N PHE A 137 -22.93 -12.75 -5.38
CA PHE A 137 -23.21 -14.01 -4.70
C PHE A 137 -21.93 -14.83 -4.55
N THR A 138 -21.55 -15.09 -3.30
CA THR A 138 -20.37 -15.93 -2.97
C THR A 138 -20.62 -17.43 -3.19
N SER A 139 -21.88 -17.84 -3.21
CA SER A 139 -22.34 -19.17 -3.64
C SER A 139 -23.78 -19.06 -4.14
N PRO A 140 -24.27 -20.02 -4.96
CA PRO A 140 -25.65 -20.02 -5.46
C PRO A 140 -26.72 -19.95 -4.36
N ASP A 141 -26.41 -20.50 -3.18
CA ASP A 141 -27.33 -20.57 -2.05
C ASP A 141 -27.14 -19.44 -1.03
N SER A 142 -26.11 -18.59 -1.19
CA SER A 142 -25.84 -17.51 -0.24
C SER A 142 -26.86 -16.39 -0.38
N GLN A 143 -27.61 -16.12 0.70
CA GLN A 143 -28.47 -14.94 0.78
C GLN A 143 -27.71 -13.70 1.30
N ALA A 144 -26.61 -13.90 2.02
CA ALA A 144 -25.78 -12.83 2.54
C ALA A 144 -24.84 -12.32 1.44
N ARG A 145 -25.00 -11.05 1.08
CA ARG A 145 -24.19 -10.35 0.08
C ARG A 145 -24.14 -8.86 0.40
N PRO A 146 -23.04 -8.17 0.09
CA PRO A 146 -23.01 -6.73 0.21
C PRO A 146 -24.05 -6.08 -0.70
N LYS A 147 -24.52 -4.90 -0.30
CA LYS A 147 -25.49 -4.11 -1.06
C LYS A 147 -24.77 -3.04 -1.86
N ARG A 148 -25.19 -2.82 -3.09
CA ARG A 148 -24.78 -1.64 -3.86
C ARG A 148 -25.21 -0.38 -3.12
N SER A 149 -24.33 0.61 -3.11
CA SER A 149 -24.48 1.89 -2.41
C SER A 149 -23.73 2.99 -3.15
N VAL A 150 -23.79 4.22 -2.64
CA VAL A 150 -22.97 5.32 -3.16
C VAL A 150 -21.54 5.14 -2.65
N GLY A 151 -20.59 5.01 -3.58
CA GLY A 151 -19.17 4.93 -3.27
C GLY A 151 -18.51 6.30 -3.15
N ARG A 152 -17.18 6.29 -3.10
CA ARG A 152 -16.37 7.49 -3.20
C ARG A 152 -16.40 8.05 -4.63
N GLN A 153 -16.46 7.17 -5.62
CA GLN A 153 -16.54 7.47 -7.05
C GLN A 153 -17.66 6.65 -7.68
N GLY A 154 -18.84 7.25 -7.85
CA GLY A 154 -19.98 6.54 -8.43
C GLY A 154 -20.59 5.51 -7.47
N GLY A 155 -20.55 4.25 -7.86
CA GLY A 155 -21.06 3.10 -7.10
C GLY A 155 -20.09 2.61 -6.04
N GLY A 156 -20.52 1.65 -5.21
CA GLY A 156 -19.71 1.09 -4.13
C GLY A 156 -20.49 0.01 -3.39
N LEU A 157 -19.82 -0.75 -2.53
CA LEU A 157 -20.44 -1.84 -1.78
C LEU A 157 -20.52 -1.51 -0.28
N SER A 158 -21.73 -1.63 0.27
CA SER A 158 -22.01 -1.55 1.70
C SER A 158 -22.11 -2.95 2.28
N PHE A 159 -21.35 -3.20 3.34
CA PHE A 159 -21.24 -4.49 3.99
C PHE A 159 -21.90 -4.43 5.35
N SER A 160 -22.74 -5.43 5.61
CA SER A 160 -23.29 -5.75 6.93
C SER A 160 -22.62 -7.02 7.47
N LYS A 161 -22.95 -7.40 8.71
CA LYS A 161 -22.41 -8.56 9.40
C LYS A 161 -22.33 -9.83 8.53
N GLY A 162 -21.10 -10.31 8.33
CA GLY A 162 -20.78 -11.56 7.64
C GLY A 162 -20.85 -11.49 6.10
N GLU A 163 -21.30 -10.38 5.53
CA GLU A 163 -21.34 -10.18 4.07
C GLU A 163 -19.91 -10.00 3.54
N ARG A 164 -19.63 -10.60 2.38
CA ARG A 164 -18.34 -10.44 1.69
C ARG A 164 -18.53 -10.46 0.18
N PHE A 165 -17.55 -9.89 -0.51
CA PHE A 165 -17.37 -9.99 -1.95
C PHE A 165 -16.15 -10.89 -2.22
N ASP A 166 -16.29 -11.81 -3.18
CA ASP A 166 -15.26 -12.76 -3.58
C ASP A 166 -14.95 -12.53 -5.07
N SER A 167 -13.69 -12.27 -5.43
CA SER A 167 -13.28 -12.32 -6.83
C SER A 167 -13.41 -13.74 -7.40
N PRO A 168 -13.45 -13.92 -8.73
CA PRO A 168 -13.25 -15.22 -9.35
C PRO A 168 -11.89 -15.81 -8.96
N ARG A 169 -11.72 -17.10 -9.29
CA ARG A 169 -10.45 -17.78 -9.06
C ARG A 169 -9.37 -17.18 -9.95
N LEU A 170 -8.34 -16.63 -9.33
CA LEU A 170 -7.12 -16.15 -9.97
C LEU A 170 -6.17 -17.33 -10.21
N SER A 171 -5.39 -17.26 -11.27
CA SER A 171 -4.33 -18.21 -11.59
C SER A 171 -3.03 -17.49 -11.96
N GLY A 172 -1.90 -18.04 -11.53
CA GLY A 172 -0.58 -17.53 -11.91
C GLY A 172 -0.20 -16.23 -11.22
N VAL A 173 -0.60 -16.05 -9.97
CA VAL A 173 -0.30 -14.88 -9.14
C VAL A 173 0.42 -15.32 -7.87
N GLN A 174 1.65 -14.86 -7.64
CA GLN A 174 2.43 -15.24 -6.46
C GLN A 174 2.40 -14.14 -5.39
N SER A 175 2.07 -14.50 -4.16
CA SER A 175 1.94 -13.57 -3.02
C SER A 175 3.27 -13.16 -2.36
N GLY A 176 4.36 -13.86 -2.65
CA GLY A 176 5.65 -13.72 -1.98
C GLY A 176 6.75 -13.02 -2.78
N GLU A 177 6.50 -12.66 -4.04
CA GLU A 177 7.48 -11.98 -4.88
C GLU A 177 7.36 -10.46 -4.71
N SER A 178 6.29 -9.86 -5.18
CA SER A 178 5.94 -8.47 -4.89
C SER A 178 4.47 -8.28 -5.25
N MET A 179 3.78 -7.35 -4.61
CA MET A 179 2.39 -7.06 -4.94
C MET A 179 1.92 -5.76 -4.30
N SER A 180 0.80 -5.26 -4.78
CA SER A 180 0.13 -4.10 -4.21
C SER A 180 -1.37 -4.26 -4.21
N MET A 181 -2.04 -3.58 -3.28
CA MET A 181 -3.49 -3.48 -3.23
C MET A 181 -3.87 -2.07 -2.83
N ALA A 182 -4.95 -1.56 -3.41
CA ALA A 182 -5.53 -0.27 -3.04
C ALA A 182 -7.06 -0.34 -3.06
N PHE A 183 -7.72 0.38 -2.17
CA PHE A 183 -9.18 0.52 -2.17
C PHE A 183 -9.62 1.69 -1.28
N TRP A 184 -10.80 2.23 -1.57
CA TRP A 184 -11.45 3.19 -0.70
C TRP A 184 -12.26 2.47 0.37
N VAL A 185 -12.22 2.97 1.61
CA VAL A 185 -13.07 2.51 2.71
C VAL A 185 -13.67 3.69 3.46
N ARG A 186 -14.88 3.51 3.98
CA ARG A 186 -15.45 4.36 5.01
C ARG A 186 -16.00 3.48 6.13
N LEU A 187 -15.38 3.62 7.30
CA LEU A 187 -15.75 2.91 8.52
C LEU A 187 -16.75 3.74 9.33
N PRO A 188 -17.70 3.11 10.05
CA PRO A 188 -18.51 3.80 11.03
C PRO A 188 -17.64 4.45 12.13
N PRO A 189 -18.00 5.63 12.65
CA PRO A 189 -17.27 6.24 13.73
C PRO A 189 -17.43 5.42 15.02
N ARG A 190 -16.30 5.09 15.67
CA ARG A 190 -16.23 4.34 16.94
C ARG A 190 -17.05 3.05 16.96
N LEU A 191 -16.52 2.00 16.32
CA LEU A 191 -17.04 0.65 16.51
C LEU A 191 -16.83 0.24 17.98
N GLU A 192 -17.93 0.02 18.72
CA GLU A 192 -17.90 -0.37 20.14
C GLU A 192 -17.38 -1.81 20.35
N GLU A 193 -17.35 -2.63 19.30
CA GLU A 193 -16.92 -4.03 19.38
C GLU A 193 -15.40 -4.20 19.11
N THR A 194 -14.79 -5.01 19.96
CA THR A 194 -13.36 -5.05 20.28
C THR A 194 -12.47 -5.82 19.31
N ASN A 195 -12.99 -6.28 18.18
CA ASN A 195 -12.27 -7.22 17.34
C ASN A 195 -12.12 -6.78 15.87
N SER A 196 -10.87 -6.77 15.37
CA SER A 196 -10.47 -6.19 14.08
C SER A 196 -10.93 -7.08 12.93
N ALA A 197 -12.02 -6.68 12.27
CA ALA A 197 -12.55 -7.43 11.15
C ALA A 197 -11.70 -7.28 9.88
N PRO A 198 -11.72 -8.29 8.99
CA PRO A 198 -11.10 -8.21 7.67
C PRO A 198 -11.70 -7.07 6.82
N LEU A 199 -10.86 -6.14 6.38
CA LEU A 199 -11.20 -5.26 5.26
C LEU A 199 -11.02 -6.01 3.95
N ALA A 200 -9.89 -6.69 3.80
CA ALA A 200 -9.57 -7.50 2.64
C ALA A 200 -8.66 -8.69 2.99
N ARG A 201 -8.71 -9.72 2.13
CA ARG A 201 -7.86 -10.91 2.20
C ARG A 201 -7.39 -11.33 0.82
N LEU A 202 -6.15 -11.81 0.76
CA LEU A 202 -5.68 -12.62 -0.36
C LEU A 202 -5.68 -14.09 0.08
N MET A 203 -6.62 -14.85 -0.45
CA MET A 203 -6.76 -16.28 -0.20
C MET A 203 -5.94 -17.07 -1.21
N GLY A 204 -5.44 -18.23 -0.79
CA GLY A 204 -4.70 -19.08 -1.71
C GLY A 204 -4.01 -20.26 -1.03
N ASN A 205 -3.25 -20.99 -1.82
CA ASN A 205 -2.54 -22.18 -1.36
C ASN A 205 -1.14 -21.80 -0.87
N ARG A 206 -0.86 -22.10 0.41
CA ARG A 206 0.47 -21.90 0.99
C ARG A 206 1.46 -22.90 0.38
N GLN A 207 2.64 -22.42 0.01
CA GLN A 207 3.75 -23.30 -0.30
C GLN A 207 4.26 -23.91 1.01
N LYS A 208 4.39 -25.24 1.11
CA LYS A 208 4.86 -25.89 2.34
C LYS A 208 6.27 -25.40 2.67
N SER A 209 6.47 -24.83 3.86
CA SER A 209 7.81 -24.52 4.37
C SER A 209 8.52 -25.81 4.81
N ASN A 210 9.84 -25.88 4.61
CA ASN A 210 10.68 -26.97 5.14
C ASN A 210 10.98 -26.85 6.65
N SER A 211 10.60 -25.73 7.28
CA SER A 211 10.63 -25.52 8.72
C SER A 211 9.40 -26.12 9.40
N ALA A 212 9.60 -26.63 10.62
CA ALA A 212 8.74 -27.51 11.42
C ALA A 212 7.22 -27.38 11.22
N PRO A 213 6.45 -28.48 11.34
CA PRO A 213 4.99 -28.44 11.24
C PRO A 213 4.43 -27.42 12.23
N GLN A 214 3.81 -26.37 11.71
CA GLN A 214 2.96 -25.48 12.48
C GLN A 214 1.82 -26.32 13.08
N VAL A 215 1.76 -26.38 14.40
CA VAL A 215 0.72 -27.11 15.13
C VAL A 215 -0.60 -26.36 14.96
N GLY A 216 -1.51 -26.94 14.18
CA GLY A 216 -2.91 -26.53 14.09
C GLY A 216 -3.18 -25.37 13.12
N GLY A 217 -3.68 -25.71 11.93
CA GLY A 217 -4.17 -24.73 10.97
C GLY A 217 -4.26 -25.29 9.55
N ALA A 218 -5.02 -26.37 9.36
CA ALA A 218 -5.37 -26.83 8.02
C ALA A 218 -6.40 -25.86 7.41
N GLY A 219 -5.97 -25.02 6.46
CA GLY A 219 -6.81 -24.57 5.34
C GLY A 219 -7.69 -23.31 5.45
N SER A 220 -7.46 -22.37 6.38
CA SER A 220 -8.32 -21.17 6.47
C SER A 220 -7.64 -19.80 6.60
N ASP A 221 -6.37 -19.69 7.00
CA ASP A 221 -5.76 -18.35 7.11
C ASP A 221 -5.33 -17.82 5.74
N PRO A 222 -5.62 -16.55 5.45
CA PRO A 222 -5.23 -15.91 4.19
C PRO A 222 -3.71 -15.76 4.10
N LEU A 223 -3.20 -15.70 2.87
CA LEU A 223 -1.80 -15.36 2.59
C LEU A 223 -1.50 -13.93 3.05
N TRP A 224 -2.48 -13.03 2.87
CA TRP A 224 -2.42 -11.65 3.33
C TRP A 224 -3.74 -11.20 3.93
N LEU A 225 -3.66 -10.49 5.05
CA LEU A 225 -4.79 -9.97 5.79
C LEU A 225 -4.65 -8.46 5.96
N VAL A 226 -5.68 -7.73 5.56
CA VAL A 226 -5.81 -6.28 5.73
C VAL A 226 -6.93 -6.02 6.73
N THR A 227 -6.62 -5.33 7.81
CA THR A 227 -7.58 -4.90 8.86
C THR A 227 -7.29 -3.46 9.26
N TRP A 228 -8.03 -2.94 10.24
CA TRP A 228 -7.52 -1.86 11.10
C TRP A 228 -7.03 -2.46 12.42
N ASN A 229 -6.22 -1.73 13.17
CA ASN A 229 -5.74 -2.14 14.48
C ASN A 229 -6.68 -1.64 15.56
N GLN A 230 -7.06 -2.49 16.52
CA GLN A 230 -7.80 -2.08 17.71
C GLN A 230 -7.02 -2.30 19.02
N ASP A 231 -5.85 -2.93 18.93
CA ASP A 231 -5.02 -3.22 20.08
C ASP A 231 -4.02 -2.06 20.30
N PRO A 232 -4.26 -1.15 21.26
CA PRO A 232 -3.39 -0.01 21.48
C PRO A 232 -2.00 -0.40 21.99
N ILE A 233 -1.80 -1.64 22.46
CA ILE A 233 -0.48 -2.14 22.88
C ILE A 233 0.37 -2.47 21.65
N LYS A 234 -0.26 -2.96 20.56
CA LYS A 234 0.46 -3.34 19.33
C LYS A 234 0.80 -2.17 18.43
N GLY A 235 0.06 -1.07 18.50
CA GLY A 235 0.24 0.11 17.66
C GLY A 235 -0.93 1.08 17.79
N LYS A 236 -0.98 2.11 16.94
CA LYS A 236 -2.07 3.09 16.91
C LYS A 236 -3.42 2.39 16.71
N SER A 237 -4.35 2.60 17.64
CA SER A 237 -5.73 2.14 17.47
C SER A 237 -6.44 2.93 16.36
N GLY A 238 -7.24 2.22 15.58
CA GLY A 238 -7.92 2.70 14.37
C GLY A 238 -7.07 2.69 13.09
N ALA A 239 -5.76 2.42 13.17
CA ALA A 239 -4.88 2.53 12.01
C ALA A 239 -4.88 1.30 11.09
N LEU A 240 -4.57 1.51 9.81
CA LEU A 240 -4.39 0.43 8.83
C LEU A 240 -3.40 -0.60 9.35
N LYS A 241 -3.77 -1.88 9.31
CA LYS A 241 -2.90 -3.01 9.65
C LYS A 241 -2.88 -3.99 8.48
N VAL A 242 -1.69 -4.37 8.05
CA VAL A 242 -1.49 -5.35 6.97
C VAL A 242 -0.52 -6.41 7.46
N GLY A 243 -0.83 -7.68 7.23
CA GLY A 243 0.00 -8.79 7.67
C GLY A 243 -0.07 -10.02 6.79
N SER A 244 0.87 -10.93 7.03
CA SER A 244 0.98 -12.24 6.39
C SER A 244 1.43 -13.25 7.46
N GLY A 245 0.61 -14.28 7.71
CA GLY A 245 0.77 -15.14 8.89
C GLY A 245 0.77 -14.34 10.20
N ASP A 246 1.78 -14.54 11.03
CA ASP A 246 1.94 -13.81 12.28
C ASP A 246 2.59 -12.43 12.10
N ALA A 247 3.24 -12.17 10.95
CA ALA A 247 3.93 -10.92 10.70
C ALA A 247 2.95 -9.81 10.30
N TYR A 248 3.18 -8.58 10.76
CA TYR A 248 2.33 -7.43 10.41
C TYR A 248 3.05 -6.09 10.57
N ALA A 249 2.51 -5.06 9.91
CA ALA A 249 2.81 -3.65 10.17
C ALA A 249 1.51 -2.86 10.36
N ILE A 250 1.57 -1.80 11.16
CA ILE A 250 0.45 -0.93 11.53
C ILE A 250 0.84 0.52 11.21
N GLY A 251 0.00 1.23 10.46
CA GLY A 251 0.13 2.65 10.16
C GLY A 251 -0.14 3.55 11.38
N SER A 252 -0.42 4.82 11.17
CA SER A 252 -0.57 5.83 12.22
C SER A 252 -1.81 6.72 12.11
N THR A 253 -2.50 6.69 10.98
CA THR A 253 -3.73 7.44 10.74
C THR A 253 -4.93 6.65 11.26
N ASP A 254 -5.77 7.27 12.08
CA ASP A 254 -7.03 6.67 12.57
C ASP A 254 -8.09 6.70 11.48
N LEU A 255 -8.59 5.51 11.08
CA LEU A 255 -9.55 5.33 10.01
C LEU A 255 -11.02 5.39 10.49
N GLN A 256 -11.26 5.44 11.81
CA GLN A 256 -12.60 5.35 12.41
C GLN A 256 -13.23 6.73 12.63
N ASP A 257 -13.12 7.62 11.65
CA ASP A 257 -13.61 8.99 11.72
C ASP A 257 -14.91 9.24 10.92
N GLY A 258 -15.45 8.20 10.28
CA GLY A 258 -16.67 8.28 9.47
C GLY A 258 -16.46 8.83 8.06
N ARG A 259 -15.23 9.15 7.65
CA ARG A 259 -14.89 9.68 6.32
C ARG A 259 -14.36 8.57 5.41
N TRP A 260 -14.34 8.88 4.12
CA TRP A 260 -13.68 8.05 3.13
C TRP A 260 -12.16 8.20 3.25
N HIS A 261 -11.48 7.06 3.30
CA HIS A 261 -10.02 6.97 3.23
C HIS A 261 -9.61 6.07 2.08
N HIS A 262 -8.59 6.46 1.33
CA HIS A 262 -7.95 5.60 0.34
C HIS A 262 -6.83 4.82 1.02
N LEU A 263 -7.01 3.51 1.16
CA LEU A 263 -6.01 2.62 1.72
C LEU A 263 -5.20 1.99 0.60
N ALA A 264 -3.89 1.93 0.77
CA ALA A 264 -3.06 1.13 -0.10
C ALA A 264 -1.87 0.53 0.65
N PHE A 265 -1.35 -0.57 0.13
CA PHE A 265 -0.06 -1.08 0.54
C PHE A 265 0.66 -1.70 -0.66
N ARG A 266 1.98 -1.80 -0.53
CA ARG A 266 2.81 -2.59 -1.43
C ARG A 266 3.83 -3.38 -0.66
N PHE A 267 4.05 -4.60 -1.10
CA PHE A 267 5.14 -5.45 -0.65
C PHE A 267 6.16 -5.56 -1.78
N VAL A 268 7.38 -5.08 -1.55
CA VAL A 268 8.43 -4.97 -2.59
C VAL A 268 9.22 -6.27 -2.78
N GLY A 269 8.96 -7.29 -1.97
CA GLY A 269 9.69 -8.55 -2.06
C GLY A 269 11.08 -8.52 -1.47
N GLY A 270 11.72 -9.69 -1.40
CA GLY A 270 13.10 -9.83 -0.97
C GLY A 270 13.61 -11.26 -1.13
N SER A 271 14.88 -11.42 -1.51
CA SER A 271 15.53 -12.73 -1.58
C SER A 271 15.95 -13.20 -0.18
N GLY A 272 15.15 -14.04 0.47
CA GLY A 272 15.52 -14.69 1.75
C GLY A 272 14.71 -14.22 2.96
N GLU A 273 15.20 -14.55 4.17
CA GLU A 273 14.65 -14.31 5.53
C GLU A 273 14.39 -12.84 5.90
N GLY A 274 13.97 -12.01 4.94
CA GLY A 274 13.62 -10.61 5.12
C GLY A 274 12.35 -10.44 5.94
N ASP A 275 12.40 -9.48 6.86
CA ASP A 275 11.26 -9.09 7.67
C ASP A 275 10.19 -8.41 6.80
N LEU A 276 8.92 -8.86 6.89
CA LEU A 276 7.76 -8.22 6.29
C LEU A 276 7.76 -6.71 6.53
N ALA A 277 8.09 -6.28 7.76
CA ALA A 277 8.01 -4.88 8.14
C ALA A 277 8.97 -3.96 7.38
N THR A 278 10.09 -4.49 6.84
CA THR A 278 11.06 -3.68 6.08
C THR A 278 10.75 -3.59 4.59
N HIS A 279 9.86 -4.45 4.09
CA HIS A 279 9.51 -4.53 2.67
C HIS A 279 8.05 -4.13 2.39
N LEU A 280 7.27 -3.89 3.45
CA LEU A 280 5.88 -3.47 3.38
C LEU A 280 5.78 -1.96 3.60
N HIS A 281 5.24 -1.26 2.60
CA HIS A 281 4.93 0.17 2.69
C HIS A 281 3.42 0.35 2.75
N LEU A 282 2.94 1.12 3.72
CA LEU A 282 1.54 1.42 3.94
C LEU A 282 1.23 2.86 3.50
N TYR A 283 0.07 3.07 2.90
CA TYR A 283 -0.37 4.39 2.45
C TYR A 283 -1.81 4.64 2.87
N VAL A 284 -2.07 5.87 3.32
CA VAL A 284 -3.42 6.38 3.57
C VAL A 284 -3.57 7.71 2.84
N ASP A 285 -4.65 7.85 2.07
CA ASP A 285 -4.96 9.05 1.29
C ASP A 285 -3.81 9.49 0.37
N GLY A 286 -3.15 8.50 -0.25
CA GLY A 286 -2.03 8.70 -1.18
C GLY A 286 -0.69 9.04 -0.49
N LYS A 287 -0.64 9.09 0.84
CA LYS A 287 0.56 9.45 1.61
C LYS A 287 1.15 8.23 2.31
N LEU A 288 2.48 8.15 2.33
CA LEU A 288 3.18 7.08 3.07
C LEU A 288 2.90 7.24 4.57
N GLU A 289 2.48 6.16 5.20
CA GLU A 289 2.22 6.10 6.64
C GLU A 289 3.49 5.92 7.44
N SER A 290 3.55 6.55 8.62
CA SER A 290 4.51 6.16 9.65
C SER A 290 4.05 4.86 10.31
N ILE A 291 4.98 3.92 10.53
CA ILE A 291 4.69 2.67 11.22
C ILE A 291 4.59 2.92 12.72
N SER A 292 3.41 2.70 13.31
CA SER A 292 3.19 2.85 14.76
C SER A 292 3.41 1.55 15.53
N GLY A 293 3.51 0.43 14.83
CA GLY A 293 3.72 -0.89 15.43
C GLY A 293 3.89 -1.97 14.39
N TYR A 294 4.66 -3.01 14.70
CA TYR A 294 4.90 -4.12 13.80
C TYR A 294 5.27 -5.38 14.58
N ARG A 295 5.18 -6.53 13.89
CA ARG A 295 5.74 -7.79 14.32
C ARG A 295 6.57 -8.36 13.20
N SER A 296 7.84 -8.62 13.50
CA SER A 296 8.74 -9.24 12.55
C SER A 296 8.31 -10.63 12.15
N GLY A 297 8.54 -10.98 10.89
CA GLY A 297 8.37 -12.35 10.40
C GLY A 297 8.44 -12.45 8.89
N VAL A 298 8.39 -13.70 8.41
CA VAL A 298 8.51 -14.01 6.99
C VAL A 298 7.12 -14.01 6.35
N VAL A 299 7.03 -13.42 5.15
CA VAL A 299 5.81 -13.46 4.33
C VAL A 299 5.49 -14.89 3.92
N GLN A 300 4.23 -15.28 4.04
CA GLN A 300 3.76 -16.56 3.54
C GLN A 300 3.74 -16.54 2.01
N SER A 301 4.60 -17.35 1.38
CA SER A 301 4.58 -17.53 -0.07
C SER A 301 3.52 -18.53 -0.49
N GLY A 302 2.90 -18.27 -1.63
CA GLY A 302 1.85 -19.10 -2.19
C GLY A 302 1.16 -18.44 -3.38
N GLU A 303 0.41 -19.24 -4.12
CA GLU A 303 -0.42 -18.75 -5.21
C GLU A 303 -1.67 -18.07 -4.64
N VAL A 304 -1.89 -16.81 -5.02
CA VAL A 304 -3.14 -16.10 -4.72
C VAL A 304 -4.22 -16.63 -5.64
N GLU A 305 -5.25 -17.22 -5.05
CA GLU A 305 -6.38 -17.80 -5.78
C GLU A 305 -7.61 -16.88 -5.75
N ARG A 306 -7.72 -15.95 -4.81
CA ARG A 306 -8.91 -15.09 -4.67
C ARG A 306 -8.63 -13.85 -3.83
N ILE A 307 -9.23 -12.73 -4.21
CA ILE A 307 -9.38 -11.55 -3.36
C ILE A 307 -10.74 -11.62 -2.67
N GLN A 308 -10.76 -11.46 -1.35
CA GLN A 308 -12.00 -11.32 -0.59
C GLN A 308 -12.04 -9.95 0.06
N VAL A 309 -13.19 -9.31 0.04
CA VAL A 309 -13.43 -8.00 0.65
C VAL A 309 -14.58 -8.13 1.67
N GLY A 310 -14.37 -7.62 2.87
CA GLY A 310 -15.26 -7.80 4.01
C GLY A 310 -15.29 -9.22 4.58
N GLY A 311 -16.46 -9.62 5.10
CA GLY A 311 -16.73 -10.92 5.66
C GLY A 311 -16.54 -11.02 7.18
N GLU A 312 -16.65 -12.25 7.67
CA GLU A 312 -16.41 -12.59 9.06
C GLU A 312 -14.92 -12.90 9.30
N GLY A 313 -14.37 -12.47 10.43
CA GLY A 313 -13.10 -12.94 10.99
C GLY A 313 -13.30 -14.18 11.87
N GLY A 314 -12.42 -14.37 12.85
CA GLY A 314 -12.65 -15.36 13.92
C GLY A 314 -13.55 -14.80 15.02
N GLU A 315 -14.13 -15.67 15.84
CA GLU A 315 -14.84 -15.31 17.10
C GLU A 315 -15.82 -14.12 16.97
N GLY A 316 -16.72 -14.12 15.98
CA GLY A 316 -17.74 -13.07 15.84
C GLY A 316 -17.15 -11.71 15.46
N GLN A 317 -16.09 -11.67 14.67
CA GLN A 317 -15.59 -10.46 14.01
C GLN A 317 -16.32 -10.25 12.70
N TRP A 318 -16.85 -9.07 12.39
CA TRP A 318 -17.39 -8.80 11.05
C TRP A 318 -17.12 -7.38 10.60
N PHE A 319 -16.91 -7.24 9.29
CA PHE A 319 -16.78 -5.94 8.68
C PHE A 319 -18.15 -5.29 8.52
N GLU A 320 -18.26 -4.04 8.98
CA GLU A 320 -19.38 -3.16 8.70
C GLU A 320 -18.83 -1.83 8.18
N GLY A 321 -19.27 -1.43 6.99
CA GLY A 321 -18.76 -0.24 6.33
C GLY A 321 -19.01 -0.25 4.82
N THR A 322 -18.48 0.75 4.14
CA THR A 322 -18.55 0.84 2.67
C THR A 322 -17.15 0.77 2.07
N ILE A 323 -17.00 -0.01 1.00
CA ILE A 323 -15.77 -0.12 0.21
C ILE A 323 -16.07 0.22 -1.25
N ASP A 324 -15.09 0.82 -1.90
CA ASP A 324 -15.16 1.24 -3.29
C ASP A 324 -13.79 1.07 -3.97
N GLU A 325 -13.78 0.97 -5.30
CA GLU A 325 -12.58 1.03 -6.15
C GLU A 325 -11.46 0.06 -5.71
N VAL A 326 -11.72 -1.25 -5.75
CA VAL A 326 -10.77 -2.27 -5.31
C VAL A 326 -9.78 -2.61 -6.42
N PHE A 327 -8.51 -2.28 -6.20
CA PHE A 327 -7.39 -2.59 -7.08
C PHE A 327 -6.47 -3.65 -6.51
N TYR A 328 -6.01 -4.55 -7.38
CA TYR A 328 -4.93 -5.48 -7.09
C TYR A 328 -3.88 -5.49 -8.19
N PHE A 329 -2.61 -5.38 -7.79
CA PHE A 329 -1.46 -5.38 -8.67
C PHE A 329 -0.56 -6.58 -8.29
N PRO A 330 -0.22 -7.49 -9.22
CA PRO A 330 0.72 -8.57 -8.97
C PRO A 330 2.19 -8.09 -8.97
N GLU A 331 2.41 -6.79 -8.74
CA GLU A 331 3.72 -6.15 -8.64
C GLU A 331 3.70 -5.04 -7.58
N ALA A 332 4.87 -4.66 -7.09
CA ALA A 332 5.02 -3.48 -6.24
C ALA A 332 4.99 -2.20 -7.08
N VAL A 333 3.82 -1.57 -7.20
CA VAL A 333 3.68 -0.31 -7.94
C VAL A 333 4.32 0.86 -7.18
N GLY A 334 4.70 1.90 -7.91
CA GLY A 334 5.31 3.10 -7.34
C GLY A 334 4.33 3.96 -6.53
N PRO A 335 4.80 4.78 -5.57
CA PRO A 335 3.94 5.62 -4.73
C PRO A 335 2.99 6.55 -5.51
N VAL A 336 3.43 7.02 -6.68
CA VAL A 336 2.62 7.87 -7.58
C VAL A 336 1.30 7.22 -7.99
N VAL A 337 1.26 5.89 -8.10
CA VAL A 337 0.05 5.15 -8.44
C VAL A 337 -1.01 5.38 -7.36
N PHE A 338 -0.64 5.20 -6.09
CA PHE A 338 -1.55 5.39 -4.96
C PHE A 338 -1.96 6.85 -4.78
N GLN A 339 -1.09 7.81 -5.09
CA GLN A 339 -1.44 9.23 -5.07
C GLN A 339 -2.54 9.55 -6.09
N ARG A 340 -2.43 9.04 -7.33
CA ARG A 340 -3.44 9.23 -8.37
C ARG A 340 -4.77 8.57 -8.02
N LEU A 341 -4.74 7.31 -7.57
CA LEU A 341 -5.94 6.60 -7.13
C LEU A 341 -6.63 7.30 -5.94
N ALA A 342 -5.86 7.86 -5.00
CA ALA A 342 -6.40 8.64 -3.89
C ALA A 342 -7.00 10.00 -4.30
N ASN A 343 -6.59 10.54 -5.45
CA ASN A 343 -7.17 11.77 -6.01
C ASN A 343 -8.44 11.51 -6.84
N GLY A 344 -8.76 10.24 -7.11
CA GLY A 344 -9.85 9.87 -8.03
C GLY A 344 -9.52 10.13 -9.49
N ASP A 345 -8.22 10.16 -9.83
CA ASP A 345 -7.80 10.26 -11.22
C ASP A 345 -8.13 8.95 -11.94
N SER A 346 -8.76 9.04 -13.11
CA SER A 346 -9.01 7.89 -13.97
C SER A 346 -7.68 7.23 -14.35
N TRP A 347 -7.55 5.93 -14.08
CA TRP A 347 -6.36 5.16 -14.42
C TRP A 347 -6.32 4.88 -15.94
N PRO A 348 -5.19 5.10 -16.64
CA PRO A 348 -5.10 4.92 -18.10
C PRO A 348 -4.92 3.46 -18.54
#